data_AF-A0A0L0UHB6-F1
#
_entry.id   AF-A0A0L0UHB6-F1
#
_cell.length_a   1.000
_cell.length_b   1.000
_cell.length_c   1.000
_cell.angle_alpha   90.00
_cell.angle_beta   90.00
_cell.angle_gamma   90.00
#
_symmetry.space_group_name_H-M   'P 1'
#
loop_
_entity.id
_entity.type
_entity.pdbx_description
1 polymer ?
#
loop_
_entity_poly.entity_id
_entity_poly.type
_entity_poly.pdbx_seq_one_letter_code
_entity_poly.pdbx_strand_id
1 'polypeptide(L)'
;KGDTPGTALNFKCKWCRGVYRRQKLSHGNLKTHRDGSTQEDKCDKGCAGRNKAKKAGFTLPPSVAERRALEAKDGANATQQGIKGFLECKPVF
;
A
#
# COMPACT_ATOMS: atom_id res chain seq x y z
N LYS A 1 -3.46 -2.75 -32.15
CA LYS A 1 -2.91 -4.09 -31.84
C LYS A 1 -3.23 -4.41 -30.38
N GLY A 2 -4.03 -5.45 -30.12
CA GLY A 2 -4.32 -5.92 -28.76
C GLY A 2 -3.26 -6.92 -28.29
N ASP A 3 -3.15 -7.09 -26.96
CA ASP A 3 -2.27 -8.10 -26.36
C ASP A 3 -2.67 -9.52 -26.83
N THR A 4 -1.69 -10.39 -27.02
CA THR A 4 -1.87 -11.78 -27.46
C THR A 4 -2.72 -12.59 -26.47
N PRO A 5 -3.56 -13.54 -26.95
CA PRO A 5 -4.35 -14.40 -26.08
C PRO A 5 -3.44 -15.20 -25.14
N GLY A 6 -3.74 -15.23 -23.84
CA GLY A 6 -2.89 -15.83 -22.81
C GLY A 6 -1.83 -14.90 -22.20
N THR A 7 -1.62 -13.71 -22.79
CA THR A 7 -0.77 -12.64 -22.25
C THR A 7 -1.62 -11.59 -21.50
N ALA A 8 -2.57 -12.04 -20.68
CA ALA A 8 -3.48 -11.16 -19.97
C ALA A 8 -2.73 -10.36 -18.89
N LEU A 9 -2.04 -9.31 -19.32
CA LEU A 9 -1.35 -8.33 -18.48
C LEU A 9 -2.36 -7.37 -17.86
N ASN A 10 -3.64 -7.71 -17.75
CA ASN A 10 -4.68 -6.78 -17.34
C ASN A 10 -5.52 -7.42 -16.23
N PHE A 11 -5.49 -6.82 -15.04
CA PHE A 11 -6.26 -7.26 -13.89
C PHE A 11 -7.48 -6.38 -13.69
N LYS A 12 -8.62 -7.01 -13.41
CA LYS A 12 -9.83 -6.29 -13.00
C LYS A 12 -9.83 -6.06 -11.49
N CYS A 13 -10.11 -4.83 -11.09
CA CYS A 13 -10.42 -4.53 -9.69
C CYS A 13 -11.78 -5.17 -9.34
N LYS A 14 -11.84 -5.95 -8.25
CA LYS A 14 -13.09 -6.59 -7.81
C LYS A 14 -14.14 -5.58 -7.34
N TRP A 15 -13.72 -4.38 -6.94
CA TRP A 15 -14.61 -3.38 -6.36
C TRP A 15 -15.14 -2.36 -7.36
N CYS A 16 -14.27 -1.77 -8.19
CA CYS A 16 -14.69 -0.78 -9.21
C CYS A 16 -14.79 -1.35 -10.63
N ARG A 17 -14.41 -2.62 -10.84
CA ARG A 17 -14.35 -3.29 -12.15
C ARG A 17 -13.37 -2.65 -13.17
N GLY A 18 -12.62 -1.64 -12.77
CA GLY A 18 -11.56 -1.02 -13.58
C GLY A 18 -10.46 -2.01 -13.95
N VAL A 19 -9.90 -1.86 -15.15
CA VAL A 19 -8.84 -2.70 -15.69
C VAL A 19 -7.48 -2.04 -15.45
N TYR A 20 -6.55 -2.77 -14.85
CA TYR A 20 -5.22 -2.30 -14.48
C TYR A 20 -4.16 -3.18 -15.10
N ARG A 21 -3.20 -2.56 -15.80
CA ARG A 21 -2.12 -3.30 -16.44
C ARG A 21 -1.10 -3.80 -15.41
N ARG A 22 -0.79 -5.10 -15.43
CA ARG A 22 0.32 -5.78 -14.79
C ARG A 22 1.64 -5.25 -15.34
N GLN A 23 2.58 -4.94 -14.47
CA GLN A 23 3.97 -4.76 -14.88
C GLN A 23 4.62 -6.14 -15.01
N LYS A 24 5.60 -6.31 -15.92
CA LYS A 24 6.22 -7.63 -16.20
C LYS A 24 6.61 -8.42 -14.94
N LEU A 25 7.08 -7.73 -13.90
CA LEU A 25 7.58 -8.35 -12.66
C LEU A 25 6.74 -8.03 -11.42
N SER A 26 5.61 -7.31 -11.54
CA SER A 26 4.86 -6.86 -10.35
C SER A 26 3.36 -6.71 -10.55
N HIS A 27 2.62 -6.88 -9.45
CA HIS A 27 1.21 -6.52 -9.33
C HIS A 27 1.01 -5.10 -8.77
N GLY A 28 2.06 -4.27 -8.81
CA GLY A 28 2.11 -2.98 -8.11
C GLY A 28 0.92 -2.08 -8.44
N ASN A 29 0.55 -1.96 -9.72
CA ASN A 29 -0.53 -1.07 -10.15
C ASN A 29 -1.89 -1.42 -9.53
N LEU A 30 -2.26 -2.70 -9.50
CA LEU A 30 -3.53 -3.13 -8.91
C LEU A 30 -3.53 -2.99 -7.39
N LYS A 31 -2.40 -3.30 -6.75
CA LYS A 31 -2.23 -3.14 -5.29
C LYS A 31 -2.35 -1.67 -4.90
N THR A 32 -1.58 -0.80 -5.55
CA THR A 32 -1.63 0.66 -5.34
C THR A 32 -3.03 1.21 -5.57
N HIS A 33 -3.73 0.74 -6.60
CA HIS A 33 -5.13 1.13 -6.80
C HIS A 33 -6.03 0.70 -5.65
N ARG A 34 -5.93 -0.55 -5.16
CA ARG A 34 -6.81 -1.09 -4.12
C ARG A 34 -6.53 -0.50 -2.73
N ASP A 35 -5.27 -0.47 -2.35
CA ASP A 35 -4.83 -0.15 -0.99
C ASP A 35 -4.37 1.31 -0.83
N GLY A 36 -4.05 1.99 -1.94
CA GLY A 36 -3.39 3.28 -1.94
C GLY A 36 -1.89 3.16 -2.17
N SER A 37 -1.26 4.25 -2.58
CA SER A 37 0.18 4.36 -2.76
C SER A 37 0.88 4.71 -1.46
N THR A 38 2.03 4.09 -1.20
CA THR A 38 2.92 4.46 -0.09
C THR A 38 3.87 5.61 -0.43
N GLN A 39 4.06 5.92 -1.72
CA GLN A 39 4.87 7.05 -2.17
C GLN A 39 4.21 8.37 -1.78
N GLU A 40 5.03 9.34 -1.40
CA GLU A 40 4.61 10.74 -1.25
C GLU A 40 4.08 11.29 -2.59
N ASP A 41 3.21 12.29 -2.50
CA ASP A 41 2.51 12.94 -3.63
C ASP A 41 1.59 12.05 -4.48
N LYS A 42 1.42 10.77 -4.11
CA LYS A 42 0.45 9.86 -4.74
C LYS A 42 -0.76 9.63 -3.84
N CYS A 43 -1.88 9.27 -4.46
CA CYS A 43 -3.12 8.99 -3.76
C CYS A 43 -2.98 7.80 -2.78
N ASP A 44 -3.19 8.08 -1.50
CA ASP A 44 -3.14 7.17 -0.36
C ASP A 44 -4.48 6.47 -0.10
N LYS A 45 -5.59 7.00 -0.62
CA LYS A 45 -6.97 6.54 -0.32
C LYS A 45 -7.33 5.19 -0.94
N GLY A 46 -6.62 4.76 -1.98
CA GLY A 46 -6.92 3.54 -2.72
C GLY A 46 -8.27 3.62 -3.47
N CYS A 47 -8.92 2.47 -3.64
CA CYS A 47 -10.10 2.36 -4.50
C CYS A 47 -11.38 2.80 -3.77
N ALA A 48 -12.18 3.67 -4.38
CA ALA A 48 -13.47 4.10 -3.82
C ALA A 48 -14.44 2.94 -3.54
N GLY A 49 -14.33 1.83 -4.28
CA GLY A 49 -15.13 0.63 -4.08
C GLY A 49 -14.78 -0.16 -2.81
N ARG A 50 -13.63 0.13 -2.18
CA ARG A 50 -13.20 -0.52 -0.93
C ARG A 50 -14.21 -0.31 0.20
N ASN A 51 -14.74 0.90 0.35
CA ASN A 51 -15.71 1.22 1.39
C ASN A 51 -17.03 0.46 1.21
N LYS A 52 -17.44 0.21 -0.05
CA LYS A 52 -18.59 -0.63 -0.35
C LYS A 52 -18.33 -2.08 0.06
N ALA A 53 -17.12 -2.60 -0.16
CA ALA A 53 -16.74 -3.94 0.30
C ALA A 53 -16.71 -4.03 1.83
N LYS A 54 -16.17 -3.04 2.55
CA LYS A 54 -16.24 -3.00 4.01
C LYS A 54 -17.69 -3.02 4.51
N LYS A 55 -18.57 -2.21 3.92
CA LYS A 55 -20.01 -2.19 4.25
C LYS A 55 -20.74 -3.50 3.93
N ALA A 56 -20.30 -4.23 2.91
CA ALA A 56 -20.82 -5.55 2.57
C ALA A 56 -20.32 -6.67 3.53
N GLY A 57 -19.59 -6.32 4.60
CA GLY A 57 -19.13 -7.26 5.61
C GLY A 57 -17.76 -7.88 5.33
N PHE A 58 -17.02 -7.42 4.32
CA PHE A 58 -15.66 -7.91 4.08
C PHE A 58 -14.67 -7.31 5.07
N THR A 59 -13.97 -8.17 5.81
CA THR A 59 -12.82 -7.79 6.62
C THR A 59 -11.62 -7.53 5.72
N LEU A 60 -11.32 -6.25 5.50
CA LEU A 60 -10.17 -5.81 4.70
C LEU A 60 -9.07 -5.27 5.60
N PRO A 61 -7.78 -5.48 5.26
CA PRO A 61 -6.68 -4.85 5.96
C PRO A 61 -6.78 -3.31 5.89
N PRO A 62 -6.06 -2.56 6.74
CA PRO A 62 -6.02 -1.11 6.65
C PRO A 62 -5.48 -0.67 5.28
N SER A 63 -6.08 0.39 4.71
CA SER A 63 -5.51 1.08 3.55
C SER A 63 -4.24 1.85 3.95
N VAL A 64 -3.49 2.33 2.95
CA VAL A 64 -2.31 3.16 3.22
C VAL A 64 -2.70 4.43 3.98
N ALA A 65 -3.80 5.08 3.60
CA ALA A 65 -4.34 6.21 4.34
C ALA A 65 -4.68 5.88 5.81
N GLU A 66 -5.33 4.74 6.04
CA GLU A 66 -5.71 4.31 7.39
C GLU A 66 -4.48 3.98 8.23
N ARG A 67 -3.48 3.32 7.65
CA ARG A 67 -2.22 3.03 8.32
C ARG A 67 -1.47 4.31 8.69
N ARG A 68 -1.34 5.27 7.76
CA ARG A 68 -0.72 6.57 8.04
C ARG A 68 -1.45 7.33 9.14
N ALA A 69 -2.79 7.27 9.16
CA ALA A 69 -3.57 7.90 10.22
C ALA A 69 -3.40 7.20 11.58
N LEU A 70 -3.17 5.88 11.61
CA LEU A 70 -2.83 5.14 12.82
C LEU A 70 -1.42 5.52 13.30
N GLU A 71 -0.43 5.48 12.41
CA GLU A 71 0.95 5.86 12.68
C GLU A 71 1.07 7.30 13.19
N ALA A 72 0.26 8.24 12.67
CA ALA A 72 0.21 9.61 13.16
C ALA A 72 -0.37 9.73 14.59
N LYS A 73 -1.25 8.80 14.99
CA LYS A 73 -1.80 8.74 16.36
C LYS A 73 -0.80 8.08 17.32
N ASP A 74 -0.08 7.06 16.85
CA ASP A 74 0.94 6.35 17.63
C ASP A 74 2.26 7.16 17.71
N GLY A 75 2.53 8.02 16.73
CA GLY A 75 3.69 8.90 16.64
C GLY A 75 3.72 10.03 17.68
N ALA A 76 2.62 10.27 18.40
CA ALA A 76 2.65 11.06 19.63
C ALA A 76 3.43 10.37 20.76
N ASN A 77 3.73 9.07 20.65
CA ASN A 77 4.38 8.27 21.69
C ASN A 77 5.63 7.50 21.20
N ALA A 78 5.98 7.58 19.91
CA ALA A 78 7.13 6.90 19.34
C ALA A 78 8.29 7.88 19.10
N THR A 79 9.01 8.24 20.16
CA THR A 79 10.35 8.82 20.03
C THR A 79 11.22 7.78 19.33
N GLN A 80 11.51 7.96 18.04
CA GLN A 80 12.53 7.17 17.36
C GLN A 80 13.81 7.30 18.18
N GLN A 81 14.23 6.21 18.83
CA GLN A 81 15.47 6.22 19.60
C GLN A 81 16.58 6.52 18.60
N GLY A 82 17.14 7.72 18.71
CA GLY A 82 18.25 8.13 17.86
C GLY A 82 19.35 7.08 17.93
N ILE A 83 20.16 7.03 16.87
CA ILE A 83 21.37 6.19 16.68
C ILE A 83 22.39 6.16 17.85
N LYS A 84 22.10 6.81 18.97
CA LYS A 84 22.92 6.89 20.18
C LYS A 84 23.42 5.52 20.65
N GLY A 85 22.58 4.48 20.63
CA GLY A 85 22.98 3.12 21.03
C GLY A 85 23.92 2.40 20.05
N PHE A 86 24.04 2.88 18.80
CA PHE A 86 24.98 2.34 17.81
C PHE A 86 26.40 2.91 17.97
N LEU A 87 26.51 4.15 18.45
CA LEU A 87 27.79 4.84 18.69
C LEU A 87 28.54 4.37 19.94
N GLU A 88 27.89 3.63 20.85
CA GLU A 88 28.51 3.15 22.09
C GLU A 88 29.34 1.86 21.94
N CYS A 89 29.44 1.31 20.74
CA CYS A 89 30.31 0.15 20.47
C CYS A 89 31.79 0.57 20.53
N LYS A 90 32.34 0.64 21.75
CA LYS A 90 33.77 0.90 21.97
C LYS A 90 34.59 -0.23 21.36
N PRO A 91 35.63 0.06 20.55
CA PRO A 91 36.54 -0.97 20.09
C PRO A 91 37.30 -1.53 21.30
N VAL A 92 37.28 -2.85 21.43
CA VAL A 92 38.19 -3.58 22.32
C VAL A 92 39.53 -3.63 21.58
N PHE A 93 40.48 -2.80 21.99
CA PHE A 93 41.89 -2.98 21.67
C PHE A 93 42.55 -3.76 22.80
#